data_AF-A0A426TZ34-F1
#
_entry.id   AF-A0A426TZ34-F1
#
_cell.length_a   1.000
_cell.length_b   1.000
_cell.length_c   1.000
_cell.angle_alpha   90.00
_cell.angle_beta   90.00
_cell.angle_gamma   90.00
#
_symmetry.space_group_name_H-M   'P 1'
#
loop_
_entity.id
_entity.type
_entity.pdbx_description
1 polymer ?
#
loop_
_entity_poly.entity_id
_entity_poly.type
_entity_poly.pdbx_seq_one_letter_code
_entity_poly.pdbx_strand_id
1 'polypeptide(L)'
;MSNWLRFQLELDAASAIDLDTNEQILHVAGRHIIVLLGRLVVPLFSLLLFGGFALYRATGGGFVVTGVGVQPGFDFVNWLFAVVIAALSLIWVALLVRGKPTRQARIVLGMIIAVLALLIYFRSIGGRIFYHDPQIFVGQAFDWINLVLLVLTLFSGVGVFFVSYDWLNDELILTNQRVIFDDDQVIIPRLLERRQQQQIFLEDVQDVSATTETYAKHLLGYGTIRVKSARINGDIVFASAREPMLMQQKIMGQVRALRKAMSDENYVRLVADHIYGQKAQASKPSPDIRKTTVWRWLNWLIPNNPEIDEQTSMITWRPHWLFLFKGLIGPFVWLTLGSLALVIGAALLLPSPLLIGLGTLFMLLVFFLWAAWEWEDYRNDLYILTPEKLIDIEKKPFGPEDRREAGLGAVNNISSQTSYISNLLGYGDVVVTTAGGGGAFTFERIPRPRDVVAKITEYNVRFKRADKNRSLNDMLGLLRHYHDAQLERDEINRPTL
;
A
#
# COMPACT_ATOMS: atom_id res chain seq x y z
N MET A 1 -13.74 -3.66 -25.49
CA MET A 1 -13.42 -3.57 -24.04
C MET A 1 -12.00 -3.07 -23.76
N SER A 2 -10.99 -3.37 -24.61
CA SER A 2 -9.60 -2.94 -24.41
C SER A 2 -9.35 -1.43 -24.43
N ASN A 3 -9.99 -0.69 -25.34
CA ASN A 3 -9.76 0.76 -25.46
C ASN A 3 -10.39 1.56 -24.31
N TRP A 4 -11.54 1.13 -23.81
CA TRP A 4 -12.21 1.77 -22.67
C TRP A 4 -11.42 1.56 -21.37
N LEU A 5 -10.95 0.34 -21.11
CA LEU A 5 -10.08 0.05 -19.96
C LEU A 5 -8.77 0.86 -20.04
N ARG A 6 -8.16 0.92 -21.22
CA ARG A 6 -6.92 1.70 -21.41
C ARG A 6 -7.13 3.20 -21.19
N PHE A 7 -8.25 3.74 -21.66
CA PHE A 7 -8.62 5.14 -21.43
C PHE A 7 -8.85 5.43 -19.94
N GLN A 8 -9.49 4.52 -19.22
CA GLN A 8 -9.73 4.66 -17.79
C GLN A 8 -8.42 4.64 -16.99
N LEU A 9 -7.48 3.74 -17.34
CA LEU A 9 -6.14 3.68 -16.75
C LEU A 9 -5.35 4.97 -17.03
N GLU A 10 -5.36 5.47 -18.26
CA GLU A 10 -4.66 6.70 -18.62
C GLU A 10 -5.23 7.94 -17.89
N LEU A 11 -6.55 7.99 -17.65
CA LEU A 11 -7.18 9.05 -16.85
C LEU A 11 -6.82 8.96 -15.37
N ASP A 12 -6.84 7.77 -14.79
CA ASP A 12 -6.50 7.57 -13.37
C ASP A 12 -5.03 7.90 -13.13
N ALA A 13 -4.12 7.36 -13.95
CA ALA A 13 -2.69 7.66 -13.94
C ALA A 13 -2.39 9.17 -14.02
N ALA A 14 -3.11 9.89 -14.89
CA ALA A 14 -2.96 11.34 -15.03
C ALA A 14 -3.47 12.14 -13.83
N SER A 15 -4.46 11.61 -13.09
CA SER A 15 -4.99 12.23 -11.87
C SER A 15 -4.17 11.88 -10.61
N ALA A 16 -3.48 10.74 -10.63
CA ALA A 16 -2.74 10.20 -9.51
C ALA A 16 -1.32 10.81 -9.37
N ILE A 17 -0.72 11.25 -10.49
CA ILE A 17 0.67 11.73 -10.55
C ILE A 17 0.70 13.24 -10.78
N ASP A 18 1.33 13.99 -9.86
CA ASP A 18 1.82 15.35 -10.17
C ASP A 18 3.04 15.20 -11.11
N LEU A 19 2.76 15.25 -12.41
CA LEU A 19 3.78 15.28 -13.45
C LEU A 19 4.51 16.62 -13.35
N ASP A 20 5.85 16.59 -13.38
CA ASP A 20 6.64 17.82 -13.58
C ASP A 20 6.25 18.45 -14.94
N THR A 21 6.46 19.76 -15.08
CA THR A 21 6.09 20.56 -16.26
C THR A 21 6.56 19.96 -17.61
N ASN A 22 7.60 19.12 -17.61
CA ASN A 22 8.15 18.42 -18.78
C ASN A 22 8.03 16.87 -18.71
N GLU A 23 7.32 16.32 -17.74
CA GLU A 23 7.12 14.87 -17.59
C GLU A 23 5.87 14.41 -18.38
N GLN A 24 6.00 13.35 -19.18
CA GLN A 24 4.90 12.80 -19.97
C GLN A 24 4.78 11.28 -19.77
N ILE A 25 3.53 10.80 -19.68
CA ILE A 25 3.22 9.37 -19.60
C ILE A 25 3.37 8.76 -21.00
N LEU A 26 4.27 7.79 -21.13
CA LEU A 26 4.55 7.12 -22.40
C LEU A 26 3.73 5.84 -22.55
N HIS A 27 3.55 5.10 -21.46
CA HIS A 27 2.79 3.86 -21.47
C HIS A 27 2.33 3.44 -20.07
N VAL A 28 1.14 2.85 -20.00
CA VAL A 28 0.57 2.27 -18.78
C VAL A 28 0.27 0.79 -19.03
N ALA A 29 0.67 -0.07 -18.11
CA ALA A 29 0.41 -1.50 -18.12
C ALA A 29 -0.34 -1.91 -16.85
N GLY A 30 -1.63 -2.24 -17.00
CA GLY A 30 -2.46 -2.79 -15.92
C GLY A 30 -2.37 -4.32 -15.82
N ARG A 31 -3.03 -4.90 -14.80
CA ARG A 31 -3.15 -6.35 -14.65
C ARG A 31 -4.01 -6.99 -15.75
N HIS A 32 -3.71 -8.23 -16.08
CA HIS A 32 -4.49 -9.00 -17.06
C HIS A 32 -5.84 -9.45 -16.50
N ILE A 33 -6.88 -9.51 -17.34
CA ILE A 33 -8.26 -9.89 -16.95
C ILE A 33 -8.40 -11.31 -16.39
N ILE A 34 -7.47 -12.21 -16.74
CA ILE A 34 -7.45 -13.58 -16.19
C ILE A 34 -7.27 -13.58 -14.66
N VAL A 35 -6.56 -12.58 -14.12
CA VAL A 35 -6.36 -12.42 -12.67
C VAL A 35 -7.68 -12.03 -12.02
N LEU A 36 -8.42 -11.11 -12.64
CA LEU A 36 -9.75 -10.72 -12.20
C LEU A 36 -10.66 -11.95 -12.16
N LEU A 37 -10.73 -12.70 -13.27
CA LEU A 37 -11.55 -13.92 -13.35
C LEU A 37 -11.18 -14.92 -12.25
N GLY A 38 -9.90 -15.18 -12.03
CA GLY A 38 -9.41 -16.07 -10.99
C GLY A 38 -9.77 -15.61 -9.57
N ARG A 39 -9.58 -14.32 -9.27
CA ARG A 39 -9.92 -13.74 -7.96
C ARG A 39 -11.43 -13.65 -7.74
N LEU A 40 -12.22 -13.50 -8.81
CA LEU A 40 -13.67 -13.44 -8.75
C LEU A 40 -14.35 -14.80 -8.55
N VAL A 41 -13.67 -15.94 -8.81
CA VAL A 41 -14.28 -17.28 -8.68
C VAL A 41 -14.89 -17.48 -7.29
N VAL A 42 -14.14 -17.18 -6.22
CA VAL A 42 -14.59 -17.40 -4.84
C VAL A 42 -15.78 -16.50 -4.47
N PRO A 43 -15.73 -15.17 -4.63
CA PRO A 43 -16.84 -14.31 -4.27
C PRO A 43 -18.06 -14.52 -5.18
N LEU A 44 -17.89 -14.80 -6.48
CA LEU A 44 -19.02 -15.12 -7.36
C LEU A 44 -19.65 -16.46 -7.01
N PHE A 45 -18.85 -17.49 -6.73
CA PHE A 45 -19.37 -18.79 -6.31
C PHE A 45 -20.13 -18.67 -4.98
N SER A 46 -19.58 -17.91 -4.02
CA SER A 46 -20.22 -17.65 -2.74
C SER A 46 -21.53 -16.88 -2.90
N LEU A 47 -21.54 -15.85 -3.76
CA LEU A 47 -22.74 -15.08 -4.11
C LEU A 47 -23.81 -15.96 -4.73
N LEU A 48 -23.45 -16.80 -5.70
CA LEU A 48 -24.39 -17.72 -6.36
C LEU A 48 -24.90 -18.79 -5.39
N LEU A 49 -24.04 -19.32 -4.52
CA LEU A 49 -24.41 -20.35 -3.55
C LEU A 49 -25.34 -19.80 -2.46
N PHE A 50 -24.94 -18.73 -1.78
CA PHE A 50 -25.74 -18.13 -0.72
C PHE A 50 -27.01 -17.47 -1.27
N GLY A 51 -26.91 -16.75 -2.39
CA GLY A 51 -28.05 -16.14 -3.06
C GLY A 51 -29.01 -17.20 -3.59
N GLY A 52 -28.50 -18.27 -4.18
CA GLY A 52 -29.29 -19.41 -4.65
C GLY A 52 -30.02 -20.12 -3.52
N PHE A 53 -29.36 -20.35 -2.39
CA PHE A 53 -30.00 -20.94 -1.20
C PHE A 53 -31.02 -20.01 -0.55
N ALA A 54 -30.75 -18.71 -0.53
CA ALA A 54 -31.72 -17.72 -0.04
C ALA A 54 -32.97 -17.67 -0.93
N LEU A 55 -32.80 -17.67 -2.26
CA LEU A 55 -33.92 -17.71 -3.20
C LEU A 55 -34.70 -19.02 -3.10
N TYR A 56 -34.02 -20.16 -3.01
CA TYR A 56 -34.66 -21.46 -2.84
C TYR A 56 -35.52 -21.52 -1.56
N ARG A 57 -35.01 -20.99 -0.44
CA ARG A 57 -35.79 -20.85 0.79
C ARG A 57 -36.93 -19.87 0.66
N ALA A 58 -36.69 -18.73 0.01
CA ALA A 58 -37.71 -17.74 -0.21
C ALA A 58 -38.90 -18.32 -1.00
N THR A 59 -38.67 -19.20 -1.98
CA THR A 59 -39.74 -19.88 -2.74
C THR A 59 -40.49 -20.99 -1.99
N GLY A 60 -40.20 -21.22 -0.70
CA GLY A 60 -40.80 -22.31 0.10
C GLY A 60 -39.98 -23.60 0.11
N GLY A 61 -38.69 -23.52 -0.25
CA GLY A 61 -37.75 -24.63 -0.18
C GLY A 61 -37.24 -24.87 1.24
N GLY A 62 -37.59 -26.00 1.84
CA GLY A 62 -37.03 -26.47 3.10
C GLY A 62 -35.70 -27.22 2.90
N PHE A 63 -34.75 -26.96 3.80
CA PHE A 63 -33.55 -27.78 3.97
C PHE A 63 -33.81 -28.77 5.11
N VAL A 64 -33.47 -30.05 4.90
CA VAL A 64 -33.47 -31.07 5.97
C VAL A 64 -34.85 -31.17 6.66
N VAL A 65 -35.88 -31.53 5.89
CA VAL A 65 -37.26 -31.64 6.40
C VAL A 65 -37.56 -33.09 6.77
N THR A 66 -38.09 -33.31 7.98
CA THR A 66 -38.51 -34.62 8.48
C THR A 66 -40.02 -34.82 8.31
N GLY A 67 -40.46 -36.06 8.03
CA GLY A 67 -41.88 -36.43 8.11
C GLY A 67 -42.76 -36.16 6.88
N VAL A 68 -42.19 -35.98 5.68
CA VAL A 68 -42.94 -35.54 4.47
C VAL A 68 -43.12 -36.63 3.40
N GLY A 69 -43.00 -37.91 3.75
CA GLY A 69 -43.31 -39.00 2.82
C GLY A 69 -42.98 -40.40 3.35
N VAL A 70 -43.48 -41.42 2.64
CA VAL A 70 -43.18 -42.85 2.89
C VAL A 70 -41.67 -43.06 2.85
N GLN A 71 -41.14 -43.87 3.77
CA GLN A 71 -39.75 -44.31 3.82
C GLN A 71 -39.33 -44.79 2.42
N PRO A 72 -38.53 -44.02 1.68
CA PRO A 72 -38.00 -44.54 0.44
C PRO A 72 -37.03 -45.65 0.83
N GLY A 73 -37.02 -46.75 0.09
CA GLY A 73 -35.95 -47.73 0.22
C GLY A 73 -34.59 -47.12 -0.15
N PHE A 74 -33.64 -47.97 -0.52
CA PHE A 74 -32.38 -47.51 -1.11
C PHE A 74 -32.63 -46.93 -2.53
N ASP A 75 -33.07 -45.68 -2.59
CA ASP A 75 -33.31 -44.96 -3.86
C ASP A 75 -32.02 -44.69 -4.65
N PHE A 76 -32.17 -44.35 -5.93
CA PHE A 76 -31.07 -43.90 -6.81
C PHE A 76 -30.16 -42.82 -6.20
N VAL A 77 -30.73 -41.86 -5.43
CA VAL A 77 -29.96 -40.80 -4.77
C VAL A 77 -29.09 -41.36 -3.63
N ASN A 78 -29.59 -42.34 -2.87
CA ASN A 78 -28.79 -43.04 -1.86
C ASN A 78 -27.68 -43.86 -2.53
N TRP A 79 -27.96 -44.44 -3.70
CA TRP A 79 -26.97 -45.15 -4.50
C TRP A 79 -25.88 -44.21 -5.02
N LEU A 80 -26.24 -43.02 -5.49
CA LEU A 80 -25.28 -42.00 -5.92
C LEU A 80 -24.36 -41.57 -4.76
N PHE A 81 -24.92 -41.28 -3.58
CA PHE A 81 -24.10 -40.96 -2.41
C PHE A 81 -23.22 -42.13 -1.97
N ALA A 82 -23.71 -43.37 -2.01
CA ALA A 82 -22.92 -44.56 -1.70
C ALA A 82 -21.74 -44.75 -2.67
N VAL A 83 -21.96 -44.52 -3.98
CA VAL A 83 -20.89 -44.57 -5.00
C VAL A 83 -19.86 -43.48 -4.78
N VAL A 84 -20.30 -42.24 -4.48
CA VAL A 84 -19.39 -41.13 -4.20
C VAL A 84 -18.58 -41.40 -2.93
N ILE A 85 -19.19 -41.94 -1.87
CA ILE A 85 -18.49 -42.38 -0.66
C ILE A 85 -17.48 -43.47 -0.99
N ALA A 86 -17.86 -44.48 -1.78
CA ALA A 86 -16.96 -45.57 -2.20
C ALA A 86 -15.76 -45.02 -2.97
N ALA A 87 -15.97 -44.12 -3.94
CA ALA A 87 -14.91 -43.48 -4.72
C ALA A 87 -13.99 -42.61 -3.84
N LEU A 88 -14.55 -41.79 -2.95
CA LEU A 88 -13.78 -40.95 -2.04
C LEU A 88 -13.02 -41.79 -1.00
N SER A 89 -13.59 -42.89 -0.54
CA SER A 89 -12.92 -43.83 0.37
C SER A 89 -11.75 -44.56 -0.31
N LEU A 90 -11.90 -44.94 -1.59
CA LEU A 90 -10.80 -45.48 -2.40
C LEU A 90 -9.67 -44.46 -2.58
N ILE A 91 -10.01 -43.20 -2.86
CA ILE A 91 -9.04 -42.11 -2.93
C ILE A 91 -8.37 -41.89 -1.57
N TRP A 92 -9.14 -41.92 -0.48
CA TRP A 92 -8.62 -41.76 0.88
C TRP A 92 -7.64 -42.89 1.27
N VAL A 93 -7.96 -44.15 0.93
CA VAL A 93 -7.07 -45.31 1.12
C VAL A 93 -5.86 -45.24 0.20
N ALA A 94 -6.02 -44.86 -1.08
CA ALA A 94 -4.90 -44.69 -2.02
C ALA A 94 -3.93 -43.58 -1.56
N LEU A 95 -4.46 -42.51 -0.97
CA LEU A 95 -3.68 -41.44 -0.34
C LEU A 95 -2.97 -41.93 0.93
N LEU A 96 -3.55 -42.89 1.67
CA LEU A 96 -2.91 -43.52 2.83
C LEU A 96 -1.66 -44.33 2.41
N VAL A 97 -1.77 -45.09 1.31
CA VAL A 97 -0.71 -45.99 0.81
C VAL A 97 0.42 -45.24 0.08
N ARG A 98 0.14 -44.13 -0.61
CA ARG A 98 1.15 -43.37 -1.39
C ARG A 98 2.08 -42.47 -0.55
N GLY A 99 1.99 -42.49 0.78
CA GLY A 99 3.03 -41.99 1.70
C GLY A 99 3.32 -40.48 1.74
N LYS A 100 2.84 -39.67 0.78
CA LYS A 100 3.12 -38.22 0.71
C LYS A 100 1.93 -37.25 0.48
N PRO A 101 0.65 -37.56 0.71
CA PRO A 101 -0.35 -36.49 0.72
C PRO A 101 -0.43 -35.79 2.08
N THR A 102 -0.48 -34.46 2.03
CA THR A 102 -0.65 -33.53 3.15
C THR A 102 -1.70 -34.04 4.14
N ARG A 103 -1.36 -34.12 5.43
CA ARG A 103 -2.25 -34.55 6.53
C ARG A 103 -3.63 -33.88 6.46
N GLN A 104 -3.67 -32.62 6.02
CA GLN A 104 -4.89 -31.83 5.85
C GLN A 104 -5.87 -32.44 4.83
N ALA A 105 -5.39 -32.87 3.64
CA ALA A 105 -6.25 -33.46 2.61
C ALA A 105 -6.96 -34.75 3.07
N ARG A 106 -6.27 -35.58 3.88
CA ARG A 106 -6.85 -36.81 4.46
C ARG A 106 -7.94 -36.51 5.49
N ILE A 107 -7.74 -35.48 6.31
CA ILE A 107 -8.73 -35.06 7.30
C ILE A 107 -9.96 -34.48 6.61
N VAL A 108 -9.77 -33.62 5.61
CA VAL A 108 -10.87 -33.01 4.83
C VAL A 108 -11.68 -34.09 4.12
N LEU A 109 -11.03 -35.03 3.43
CA LEU A 109 -11.72 -36.16 2.78
C LEU A 109 -12.47 -37.03 3.79
N GLY A 110 -11.89 -37.30 4.96
CA GLY A 110 -12.56 -38.04 6.03
C GLY A 110 -13.81 -37.32 6.57
N MET A 111 -13.73 -36.00 6.77
CA MET A 111 -14.90 -35.19 7.15
C MET A 111 -15.99 -35.22 6.08
N ILE A 112 -15.63 -35.10 4.80
CA ILE A 112 -16.59 -35.16 3.68
C ILE A 112 -17.29 -36.53 3.65
N ILE A 113 -16.55 -37.63 3.81
CA ILE A 113 -17.11 -38.99 3.86
C ILE A 113 -18.06 -39.14 5.06
N ALA A 114 -17.68 -38.64 6.24
CA ALA A 114 -18.52 -38.69 7.43
C ALA A 114 -19.82 -37.90 7.27
N VAL A 115 -19.76 -36.70 6.69
CA VAL A 115 -20.93 -35.87 6.39
C VAL A 115 -21.85 -36.56 5.38
N LEU A 116 -21.31 -37.15 4.31
CA LEU A 116 -22.10 -37.90 3.32
C LEU A 116 -22.77 -39.15 3.93
N ALA A 117 -22.07 -39.88 4.80
CA ALA A 117 -22.64 -41.03 5.51
C ALA A 117 -23.77 -40.61 6.45
N LEU A 118 -23.62 -39.47 7.15
CA LEU A 118 -24.65 -38.90 8.01
C LEU A 118 -25.88 -38.45 7.21
N LEU A 119 -25.69 -37.92 5.99
CA LEU A 119 -26.79 -37.57 5.08
C LEU A 119 -27.55 -38.80 4.57
N ILE A 120 -26.87 -39.92 4.28
CA ILE A 120 -27.53 -41.19 3.94
C ILE A 120 -28.35 -41.70 5.13
N TYR A 121 -27.78 -41.65 6.34
CA TYR A 121 -28.49 -42.04 7.56
C TYR A 121 -29.73 -41.17 7.80
N PHE A 122 -29.60 -39.84 7.69
CA PHE A 122 -30.73 -38.91 7.80
C PHE A 122 -31.83 -39.20 6.78
N ARG A 123 -31.46 -39.54 5.54
CA ARG A 123 -32.42 -39.91 4.49
C ARG A 123 -33.10 -41.26 4.74
N SER A 124 -32.39 -42.23 5.34
CA SER A 124 -32.95 -43.53 5.71
C SER A 124 -34.03 -43.45 6.79
N ILE A 125 -34.00 -42.40 7.63
CA ILE A 125 -35.02 -42.14 8.66
C ILE A 125 -36.28 -41.45 8.06
N GLY A 126 -36.29 -41.18 6.75
CA GLY A 126 -37.39 -40.50 6.05
C GLY A 126 -37.22 -38.99 5.94
N GLY A 127 -36.00 -38.47 6.20
CA GLY A 127 -35.67 -37.07 5.96
C GLY A 127 -35.44 -36.75 4.48
N ARG A 128 -35.94 -35.62 3.99
CA ARG A 128 -35.64 -35.10 2.65
C ARG A 128 -34.71 -33.89 2.74
N ILE A 129 -33.65 -33.90 1.94
CA ILE A 129 -32.60 -32.87 1.96
C ILE A 129 -33.11 -31.58 1.30
N PHE A 130 -33.80 -31.71 0.17
CA PHE A 130 -34.50 -30.64 -0.54
C PHE A 130 -35.98 -31.01 -0.64
N TYR A 131 -36.84 -30.21 -0.02
CA TYR A 131 -38.29 -30.32 -0.13
C TYR A 131 -38.85 -28.95 -0.50
N HIS A 132 -39.80 -28.89 -1.43
CA HIS A 132 -40.39 -27.64 -1.90
C HIS A 132 -41.88 -27.65 -1.55
N ASP A 133 -42.30 -26.74 -0.67
CA ASP A 133 -43.69 -26.55 -0.28
C ASP A 133 -44.12 -25.09 -0.50
N PRO A 134 -44.96 -24.82 -1.51
CA PRO A 134 -45.43 -23.46 -1.80
C PRO A 134 -46.17 -22.80 -0.63
N GLN A 135 -46.71 -23.57 0.33
CA GLN A 135 -47.53 -23.04 1.42
C GLN A 135 -46.71 -22.42 2.57
N ILE A 136 -45.42 -22.73 2.65
CA ILE A 136 -44.53 -22.28 3.75
C ILE A 136 -43.78 -20.98 3.39
N PHE A 137 -43.98 -20.47 2.16
CA PHE A 137 -43.33 -19.30 1.57
C PHE A 137 -43.27 -18.06 2.48
N VAL A 138 -44.41 -17.67 3.07
CA VAL A 138 -44.55 -16.37 3.75
C VAL A 138 -43.74 -16.30 5.06
N GLY A 139 -43.53 -17.44 5.74
CA GLY A 139 -42.74 -17.49 6.98
C GLY A 139 -41.24 -17.60 6.75
N GLN A 140 -40.81 -18.35 5.73
CA GLN A 140 -39.39 -18.68 5.53
C GLN A 140 -38.57 -17.56 4.88
N ALA A 141 -39.22 -16.62 4.18
CA ALA A 141 -38.57 -15.49 3.53
C ALA A 141 -37.87 -14.54 4.52
N PHE A 142 -38.39 -14.41 5.75
CA PHE A 142 -37.81 -13.54 6.79
C PHE A 142 -37.26 -14.30 8.01
N ASP A 143 -37.13 -15.63 7.91
CA ASP A 143 -36.48 -16.42 8.95
C ASP A 143 -35.03 -15.99 9.18
N TRP A 144 -34.55 -16.13 10.41
CA TRP A 144 -33.17 -15.79 10.79
C TRP A 144 -32.13 -16.49 9.90
N ILE A 145 -32.38 -17.73 9.46
CA ILE A 145 -31.51 -18.45 8.53
C ILE A 145 -31.46 -17.76 7.17
N ASN A 146 -32.62 -17.32 6.64
CA ASN A 146 -32.66 -16.63 5.36
C ASN A 146 -32.01 -15.24 5.46
N LEU A 147 -32.21 -14.54 6.58
CA LEU A 147 -31.52 -13.28 6.86
C LEU A 147 -30.00 -13.44 6.90
N VAL A 148 -29.49 -14.49 7.53
CA VAL A 148 -28.04 -14.79 7.53
C VAL A 148 -27.55 -15.07 6.11
N LEU A 149 -28.28 -15.85 5.30
CA LEU A 149 -27.92 -16.11 3.91
C LEU A 149 -27.94 -14.84 3.05
N LEU A 150 -28.92 -13.96 3.24
CA LEU A 150 -28.99 -12.66 2.56
C LEU A 150 -27.82 -11.75 2.95
N VAL A 151 -27.45 -11.71 4.24
CA VAL A 151 -26.28 -10.96 4.72
C VAL A 151 -24.99 -11.52 4.09
N LEU A 152 -24.81 -12.84 4.06
CA LEU A 152 -23.66 -13.48 3.40
C LEU A 152 -23.63 -13.22 1.89
N THR A 153 -24.79 -13.17 1.24
CA THR A 153 -24.92 -12.80 -0.18
C THR A 153 -24.49 -11.36 -0.40
N LEU A 154 -24.92 -10.44 0.48
CA LEU A 154 -24.52 -9.03 0.45
C LEU A 154 -23.00 -8.88 0.62
N PHE A 155 -22.42 -9.55 1.62
CA PHE A 155 -20.95 -9.56 1.83
C PHE A 155 -20.21 -10.11 0.60
N SER A 156 -20.73 -11.16 -0.02
CA SER A 156 -20.13 -11.73 -1.24
C SER A 156 -20.21 -10.74 -2.42
N GLY A 157 -21.33 -10.03 -2.58
CA GLY A 157 -21.49 -8.98 -3.60
C GLY A 157 -20.56 -7.79 -3.38
N VAL A 158 -20.40 -7.36 -2.14
CA VAL A 158 -19.41 -6.35 -1.76
C VAL A 158 -17.98 -6.84 -2.06
N GLY A 159 -17.70 -8.12 -1.81
CA GLY A 159 -16.43 -8.74 -2.19
C GLY A 159 -16.15 -8.73 -3.70
N VAL A 160 -17.16 -8.99 -4.54
CA VAL A 160 -17.05 -8.88 -6.01
C VAL A 160 -16.66 -7.46 -6.41
N PHE A 161 -17.33 -6.46 -5.82
CA PHE A 161 -17.04 -5.05 -6.09
C PHE A 161 -15.58 -4.70 -5.72
N PHE A 162 -15.13 -5.08 -4.52
CA PHE A 162 -13.76 -4.80 -4.07
C PHE A 162 -12.69 -5.48 -4.92
N VAL A 163 -12.85 -6.75 -5.24
CA VAL A 163 -11.90 -7.47 -6.10
C VAL A 163 -11.82 -6.85 -7.49
N SER A 164 -12.95 -6.33 -8.00
CA SER A 164 -12.99 -5.65 -9.29
C SER A 164 -12.30 -4.29 -9.24
N TYR A 165 -12.48 -3.54 -8.15
CA TYR A 165 -11.83 -2.25 -7.93
C TYR A 165 -10.31 -2.39 -7.78
N ASP A 166 -9.84 -3.30 -6.92
CA ASP A 166 -8.41 -3.62 -6.72
C ASP A 166 -7.72 -4.01 -8.05
N TRP A 167 -8.38 -4.82 -8.88
CA TRP A 167 -7.84 -5.18 -10.19
C TRP A 167 -7.76 -4.00 -11.18
N LEU A 168 -8.67 -3.03 -11.09
CA LEU A 168 -8.69 -1.86 -11.97
C LEU A 168 -7.56 -0.88 -11.66
N ASN A 169 -7.16 -0.77 -10.40
CA ASN A 169 -6.22 0.26 -9.95
C ASN A 169 -4.74 -0.17 -9.94
N ASP A 170 -4.45 -1.48 -9.96
CA ASP A 170 -3.07 -1.96 -9.96
C ASP A 170 -2.40 -1.75 -11.34
N GLU A 171 -1.50 -0.76 -11.42
CA GLU A 171 -0.85 -0.36 -12.67
C GLU A 171 0.65 -0.04 -12.58
N LEU A 172 1.35 -0.31 -13.68
CA LEU A 172 2.74 0.05 -13.91
C LEU A 172 2.83 1.11 -15.00
N ILE A 173 3.35 2.27 -14.64
CA ILE A 173 3.38 3.48 -15.46
C ILE A 173 4.82 3.76 -15.88
N LEU A 174 5.04 4.00 -17.17
CA LEU A 174 6.30 4.45 -17.73
C LEU A 174 6.18 5.92 -18.15
N THR A 175 7.00 6.77 -17.56
CA THR A 175 7.18 8.17 -17.97
C THR A 175 8.48 8.33 -18.75
N ASN A 176 8.73 9.53 -19.27
CA ASN A 176 10.01 9.87 -19.91
C ASN A 176 11.20 9.96 -18.93
N GLN A 177 10.98 9.95 -17.62
CA GLN A 177 12.03 10.07 -16.60
C GLN A 177 12.12 8.87 -15.65
N ARG A 178 11.00 8.21 -15.35
CA ARG A 178 10.91 7.16 -14.33
C ARG A 178 9.86 6.11 -14.68
N VAL A 179 9.96 4.98 -14.00
CA VAL A 179 8.94 3.94 -13.93
C VAL A 179 8.30 4.02 -12.56
N ILE A 180 6.98 4.10 -12.54
CA ILE A 180 6.16 4.21 -11.33
C ILE A 180 5.31 2.95 -11.24
N PHE A 181 5.30 2.32 -10.07
CA PHE A 181 4.40 1.23 -9.75
C PHE A 181 3.48 1.68 -8.63
N ASP A 182 2.17 1.71 -8.89
CA ASP A 182 1.16 2.01 -7.89
C ASP A 182 0.52 0.69 -7.41
N ASP A 183 0.68 0.38 -6.12
CA ASP A 183 0.10 -0.80 -5.47
C ASP A 183 -1.05 -0.32 -4.56
N ASP A 184 -2.28 -0.46 -5.04
CA ASP A 184 -3.51 -0.01 -4.37
C ASP A 184 -4.11 -1.17 -3.56
N GLN A 185 -3.55 -1.47 -2.40
CA GLN A 185 -4.11 -2.53 -1.54
C GLN A 185 -5.40 -2.07 -0.85
N VAL A 186 -6.55 -2.64 -1.24
CA VAL A 186 -7.86 -2.32 -0.65
C VAL A 186 -8.30 -3.40 0.35
N ILE A 187 -8.36 -3.06 1.65
CA ILE A 187 -8.79 -3.94 2.76
C ILE A 187 -9.73 -3.15 3.69
N ILE A 188 -10.95 -3.60 4.03
CA ILE A 188 -11.92 -2.84 4.87
C ILE A 188 -12.56 -3.78 5.93
N PRO A 189 -12.86 -3.39 7.22
CA PRO A 189 -13.18 -2.06 7.75
C PRO A 189 -12.24 -1.48 8.81
N ARG A 190 -11.43 -0.52 8.34
CA ARG A 190 -11.07 0.78 8.93
C ARG A 190 -10.42 1.61 7.79
N LEU A 191 -10.89 2.84 7.53
CA LEU A 191 -10.01 4.00 7.24
C LEU A 191 -9.41 4.30 5.83
N LEU A 192 -9.72 3.55 4.76
CA LEU A 192 -9.54 3.91 3.32
C LEU A 192 -8.17 3.61 2.64
N GLU A 193 -8.26 3.26 1.34
CA GLU A 193 -7.23 2.98 0.31
C GLU A 193 -5.80 3.37 0.70
N ARG A 194 -4.91 2.44 1.07
CA ARG A 194 -3.48 2.76 1.32
C ARG A 194 -2.75 2.70 -0.02
N ARG A 195 -2.59 3.84 -0.70
CA ARG A 195 -1.77 3.88 -1.92
C ARG A 195 -0.30 3.69 -1.57
N GLN A 196 0.38 2.73 -2.16
CA GLN A 196 1.83 2.57 -2.00
C GLN A 196 2.51 2.73 -3.37
N GLN A 197 3.03 3.93 -3.62
CA GLN A 197 3.77 4.21 -4.85
C GLN A 197 5.26 3.90 -4.72
N GLN A 198 5.79 3.11 -5.66
CA GLN A 198 7.22 2.84 -5.80
C GLN A 198 7.73 3.46 -7.11
N GLN A 199 8.88 4.14 -7.07
CA GLN A 199 9.38 4.89 -8.21
C GLN A 199 10.86 4.59 -8.48
N ILE A 200 11.19 4.28 -9.73
CA ILE A 200 12.57 4.05 -10.18
C ILE A 200 12.87 4.98 -11.36
N PHE A 201 13.90 5.82 -11.24
CA PHE A 201 14.37 6.64 -12.36
C PHE A 201 14.99 5.78 -13.46
N LEU A 202 14.75 6.15 -14.72
CA LEU A 202 15.25 5.40 -15.88
C LEU A 202 16.78 5.35 -15.94
N GLU A 203 17.48 6.35 -15.37
CA GLU A 203 18.94 6.33 -15.24
C GLU A 203 19.47 5.26 -14.29
N ASP A 204 18.68 4.90 -13.27
CA ASP A 204 19.02 3.89 -12.27
C ASP A 204 18.57 2.48 -12.70
N VAL A 205 17.89 2.32 -13.84
CA VAL A 205 17.46 1.01 -14.34
C VAL A 205 18.66 0.24 -14.91
N GLN A 206 18.98 -0.89 -14.30
CA GLN A 206 20.06 -1.77 -14.76
C GLN A 206 19.56 -2.74 -15.82
N ASP A 207 18.48 -3.45 -15.50
CA ASP A 207 17.91 -4.52 -16.31
C ASP A 207 16.38 -4.55 -16.16
N VAL A 208 15.70 -4.91 -17.24
CA VAL A 208 14.25 -5.15 -17.23
C VAL A 208 14.02 -6.53 -17.83
N SER A 209 13.51 -7.43 -17.01
CA SER A 209 13.16 -8.78 -17.43
C SER A 209 11.65 -8.93 -17.44
N ALA A 210 11.11 -9.54 -18.50
CA ALA A 210 9.73 -9.99 -18.52
C ALA A 210 9.71 -11.51 -18.74
N THR A 211 8.98 -12.20 -17.87
CA THR A 211 8.95 -13.67 -17.85
C THR A 211 7.52 -14.17 -18.01
N THR A 212 7.33 -15.07 -18.96
CA THR A 212 6.11 -15.87 -19.12
C THR A 212 6.44 -17.32 -18.77
N GLU A 213 6.11 -17.77 -17.56
CA GLU A 213 6.52 -19.08 -17.03
C GLU A 213 5.91 -20.29 -17.77
N THR A 214 4.83 -20.09 -18.54
CA THR A 214 4.08 -21.19 -19.17
C THR A 214 3.59 -20.79 -20.55
N TYR A 215 3.50 -21.75 -21.49
CA TYR A 215 2.96 -21.52 -22.84
C TYR A 215 1.58 -20.87 -22.84
N ALA A 216 0.69 -21.28 -21.91
CA ALA A 216 -0.62 -20.67 -21.75
C ALA A 216 -0.54 -19.17 -21.41
N LYS A 217 0.42 -18.78 -20.54
CA LYS A 217 0.66 -17.37 -20.18
C LYS A 217 1.16 -16.57 -21.39
N HIS A 218 2.02 -17.17 -22.20
CA HIS A 218 2.53 -16.56 -23.43
C HIS A 218 1.43 -16.34 -24.47
N LEU A 219 0.61 -17.36 -24.73
CA LEU A 219 -0.51 -17.27 -25.68
C LEU A 219 -1.56 -16.22 -25.25
N LEU A 220 -1.84 -16.14 -23.95
CA LEU A 220 -2.76 -15.16 -23.38
C LEU A 220 -2.13 -13.77 -23.18
N GLY A 221 -0.84 -13.60 -23.47
CA GLY A 221 -0.17 -12.30 -23.44
C GLY A 221 -0.03 -11.67 -22.04
N TYR A 222 0.12 -12.48 -20.98
CA TYR A 222 0.35 -11.96 -19.63
C TYR A 222 1.55 -12.62 -18.94
N GLY A 223 2.21 -11.89 -18.04
CA GLY A 223 3.41 -12.38 -17.37
C GLY A 223 3.91 -11.45 -16.28
N THR A 224 5.11 -11.70 -15.81
CA THR A 224 5.71 -10.93 -14.71
C THR A 224 6.77 -10.00 -15.27
N ILE A 225 6.71 -8.71 -14.94
CA ILE A 225 7.75 -7.72 -15.26
C ILE A 225 8.56 -7.48 -13.99
N ARG A 226 9.88 -7.59 -14.10
CA ARG A 226 10.82 -7.25 -13.03
C ARG A 226 11.78 -6.18 -13.53
N VAL A 227 11.67 -5.00 -12.96
CA VAL A 227 12.57 -3.86 -13.20
C VAL A 227 13.61 -3.88 -12.08
N LYS A 228 14.86 -4.16 -12.43
CA LYS A 228 15.98 -4.13 -11.50
C LYS A 228 16.60 -2.75 -11.47
N SER A 229 16.75 -2.20 -10.29
CA SER A 229 17.42 -0.92 -10.10
C SER A 229 18.88 -1.11 -9.68
N ALA A 230 19.71 -0.10 -9.89
CA ALA A 230 21.06 -0.05 -9.35
C ALA A 230 21.11 0.13 -7.83
N ARG A 231 19.97 0.40 -7.19
CA ARG A 231 19.84 0.62 -5.76
C ARG A 231 19.54 -0.69 -5.02
N ILE A 232 20.10 -0.84 -3.82
CA ILE A 232 19.94 -2.03 -2.97
C ILE A 232 18.48 -2.17 -2.54
N ASN A 233 17.81 -3.28 -2.89
CA ASN A 233 16.38 -3.54 -2.63
C ASN A 233 15.40 -2.55 -3.32
N GLY A 234 15.76 -2.02 -4.49
CA GLY A 234 14.89 -1.14 -5.29
C GLY A 234 14.17 -1.83 -6.45
N ASP A 235 14.01 -3.16 -6.42
CA ASP A 235 13.43 -3.91 -7.53
C ASP A 235 11.90 -3.79 -7.55
N ILE A 236 11.32 -3.33 -8.65
CA ILE A 236 9.87 -3.35 -8.87
C ILE A 236 9.50 -4.69 -9.52
N VAL A 237 8.58 -5.44 -8.91
CA VAL A 237 8.05 -6.69 -9.44
C VAL A 237 6.55 -6.53 -9.69
N PHE A 238 6.17 -6.39 -10.95
CA PHE A 238 4.77 -6.31 -11.36
C PHE A 238 4.30 -7.66 -11.92
N ALA A 239 3.47 -8.35 -11.14
CA ALA A 239 2.99 -9.68 -11.48
C ALA A 239 1.70 -9.66 -12.31
N SER A 240 1.64 -10.53 -13.32
CA SER A 240 0.50 -10.68 -14.23
C SER A 240 0.15 -9.42 -15.01
N ALA A 241 1.18 -8.68 -15.40
CA ALA A 241 1.10 -7.56 -16.31
C ALA A 241 0.52 -7.99 -17.66
N ARG A 242 -0.33 -7.14 -18.24
CA ARG A 242 -0.74 -7.27 -19.63
C ARG A 242 0.41 -6.91 -20.56
N GLU A 243 0.66 -7.75 -21.58
CA GLU A 243 1.66 -7.51 -22.63
C GLU A 243 3.07 -7.18 -22.06
N PRO A 244 3.64 -8.06 -21.23
CA PRO A 244 4.86 -7.74 -20.47
C PRO A 244 6.08 -7.51 -21.37
N MET A 245 6.14 -8.18 -22.53
CA MET A 245 7.17 -7.99 -23.55
C MET A 245 7.15 -6.56 -24.13
N LEU A 246 5.95 -6.01 -24.37
CA LEU A 246 5.78 -4.66 -24.92
C LEU A 246 6.27 -3.62 -23.91
N MET A 247 5.88 -3.77 -22.64
CA MET A 247 6.31 -2.87 -21.57
C MET A 247 7.83 -2.95 -21.35
N GLN A 248 8.41 -4.15 -21.33
CA GLN A 248 9.87 -4.35 -21.29
C GLN A 248 10.57 -3.64 -22.45
N GLN A 249 10.09 -3.84 -23.68
CA GLN A 249 10.66 -3.21 -24.88
C GLN A 249 10.63 -1.68 -24.78
N LYS A 250 9.52 -1.10 -24.31
CA LYS A 250 9.38 0.35 -24.14
C LYS A 250 10.31 0.89 -23.07
N ILE A 251 10.38 0.27 -21.89
CA ILE A 251 11.29 0.70 -20.82
C ILE A 251 12.74 0.61 -21.32
N MET A 252 13.15 -0.52 -21.88
CA MET A 252 14.51 -0.70 -22.41
C MET A 252 14.83 0.24 -23.57
N GLY A 253 13.85 0.55 -24.42
CA GLY A 253 13.98 1.55 -25.48
C GLY A 253 14.33 2.93 -24.92
N GLN A 254 13.62 3.36 -23.87
CA GLN A 254 13.89 4.64 -23.19
C GLN A 254 15.22 4.64 -22.44
N VAL A 255 15.56 3.55 -21.73
CA VAL A 255 16.86 3.43 -21.04
C VAL A 255 18.01 3.49 -22.05
N ARG A 256 17.90 2.82 -23.21
CA ARG A 256 18.92 2.90 -24.28
C ARG A 256 18.99 4.30 -24.89
N ALA A 257 17.86 4.96 -25.11
CA ALA A 257 17.83 6.33 -25.62
C ALA A 257 18.53 7.29 -24.65
N LEU A 258 18.28 7.15 -23.34
CA LEU A 258 18.97 7.90 -22.28
C LEU A 258 20.46 7.59 -22.23
N ARG A 259 20.87 6.31 -22.30
CA ARG A 259 22.29 5.94 -22.33
C ARG A 259 23.01 6.47 -23.57
N LYS A 260 22.37 6.42 -24.74
CA LYS A 260 22.93 6.96 -26.00
C LYS A 260 23.03 8.48 -25.97
N ALA A 261 22.04 9.16 -25.39
CA ALA A 261 22.13 10.59 -25.13
C ALA A 261 23.29 10.93 -24.17
N MET A 262 23.66 10.01 -23.27
CA MET A 262 24.79 10.18 -22.36
C MET A 262 26.17 9.84 -22.94
N SER A 263 26.31 9.03 -24.00
CA SER A 263 27.57 8.30 -24.24
C SER A 263 28.69 8.99 -25.04
N ASP A 264 28.42 9.96 -25.92
CA ASP A 264 29.51 10.54 -26.77
C ASP A 264 29.52 12.08 -26.82
N GLU A 265 28.44 12.72 -27.27
CA GLU A 265 28.38 14.19 -27.30
C GLU A 265 28.35 14.80 -25.90
N ASN A 266 27.80 14.10 -24.91
CA ASN A 266 27.70 14.61 -23.56
C ASN A 266 29.04 14.60 -22.82
N TYR A 267 29.97 13.69 -23.06
CA TYR A 267 31.30 13.81 -22.45
C TYR A 267 32.05 15.02 -23.01
N VAL A 268 31.98 15.23 -24.33
CA VAL A 268 32.56 16.42 -24.97
C VAL A 268 31.88 17.70 -24.48
N ARG A 269 30.54 17.72 -24.37
CA ARG A 269 29.78 18.85 -23.81
C ARG A 269 30.00 19.05 -22.32
N LEU A 270 30.11 18.00 -21.51
CA LEU A 270 30.39 18.10 -20.07
C LEU A 270 31.79 18.66 -19.84
N VAL A 271 32.78 18.20 -20.62
CA VAL A 271 34.13 18.75 -20.59
C VAL A 271 34.13 20.21 -21.10
N ALA A 272 33.44 20.50 -22.21
CA ALA A 272 33.37 21.84 -22.77
C ALA A 272 32.59 22.84 -21.88
N ASP A 273 31.47 22.44 -21.29
CA ASP A 273 30.71 23.24 -20.32
C ASP A 273 31.48 23.43 -19.01
N HIS A 274 32.31 22.45 -18.61
CA HIS A 274 33.17 22.61 -17.45
C HIS A 274 34.38 23.54 -17.71
N ILE A 275 34.97 23.49 -18.90
CA ILE A 275 36.14 24.31 -19.28
C ILE A 275 35.73 25.72 -19.72
N TYR A 276 34.66 25.83 -20.51
CA TYR A 276 34.22 27.06 -21.17
C TYR A 276 32.85 27.57 -20.70
N GLY A 277 32.05 26.75 -20.01
CA GLY A 277 30.77 27.17 -19.47
C GLY A 277 30.96 28.10 -18.28
N GLN A 278 30.13 29.14 -18.21
CA GLN A 278 30.01 29.93 -16.99
C GLN A 278 29.51 29.00 -15.90
N LYS A 279 30.21 28.89 -14.77
CA LYS A 279 29.74 28.19 -13.57
C LYS A 279 28.30 28.61 -13.30
N ALA A 280 27.33 27.80 -13.70
CA ALA A 280 25.93 28.07 -13.47
C ALA A 280 25.80 28.21 -11.96
N GLN A 281 25.49 29.43 -11.52
CA GLN A 281 25.43 29.78 -10.12
C GLN A 281 24.43 28.83 -9.48
N ALA A 282 24.87 28.04 -8.50
CA ALA A 282 24.03 27.04 -7.85
C ALA A 282 22.78 27.76 -7.33
N SER A 283 21.66 27.63 -8.06
CA SER A 283 20.42 28.29 -7.72
C SER A 283 20.00 27.75 -6.36
N LYS A 284 20.00 28.64 -5.34
CA LYS A 284 19.52 28.30 -4.01
C LYS A 284 18.13 27.67 -4.16
N PRO A 285 17.84 26.58 -3.42
CA PRO A 285 16.55 25.90 -3.54
C PRO A 285 15.43 26.91 -3.37
N SER A 286 14.52 27.00 -4.35
CA SER A 286 13.31 27.79 -4.18
C SER A 286 12.39 27.02 -3.21
N PRO A 287 12.01 27.63 -2.09
CA PRO A 287 11.16 27.01 -1.08
C PRO A 287 9.69 27.06 -1.50
N ASP A 288 9.38 26.69 -2.75
CA ASP A 288 8.00 26.49 -3.19
C ASP A 288 7.48 25.18 -2.61
N ILE A 289 7.27 25.18 -1.30
CA ILE A 289 6.49 24.18 -0.60
C ILE A 289 5.19 24.88 -0.21
N ARG A 290 4.07 24.29 -0.60
CA ARG A 290 2.75 24.78 -0.16
C ARG A 290 2.68 24.62 1.35
N LYS A 291 2.80 25.74 2.08
CA LYS A 291 2.67 25.76 3.54
C LYS A 291 1.23 25.40 3.92
N THR A 292 1.06 24.52 4.90
CA THR A 292 -0.28 24.27 5.48
C THR A 292 -0.47 25.28 6.59
N THR A 293 -1.07 26.44 6.26
CA THR A 293 -1.36 27.48 7.25
C THR A 293 -2.68 27.12 7.94
N VAL A 294 -2.62 26.93 9.26
CA VAL A 294 -3.82 26.84 10.11
C VAL A 294 -4.36 28.26 10.35
N TRP A 295 -5.50 28.41 11.03
CA TRP A 295 -6.02 29.73 11.39
C TRP A 295 -4.96 30.59 12.09
N ARG A 296 -4.78 31.82 11.59
CA ARG A 296 -3.70 32.75 11.99
C ARG A 296 -3.60 33.03 13.49
N TRP A 297 -4.70 32.92 14.23
CA TRP A 297 -4.77 33.12 15.68
C TRP A 297 -4.32 31.89 16.49
N LEU A 298 -4.28 30.70 15.88
CA LEU A 298 -3.82 29.46 16.50
C LEU A 298 -2.33 29.17 16.26
N ASN A 299 -1.61 30.03 15.54
CA ASN A 299 -0.19 29.85 15.22
C ASN A 299 0.71 29.70 16.46
N TRP A 300 0.28 30.21 17.62
CA TRP A 300 1.01 30.07 18.89
C TRP A 300 0.96 28.63 19.44
N LEU A 301 -0.11 27.88 19.13
CA LEU A 301 -0.31 26.51 19.58
C LEU A 301 0.09 25.49 18.50
N ILE A 302 -0.11 25.84 17.23
CA ILE A 302 0.14 24.98 16.07
C ILE A 302 1.00 25.78 15.07
N PRO A 303 2.33 25.60 15.06
CA PRO A 303 3.19 26.31 14.15
C PRO A 303 2.92 25.90 12.70
N ASN A 304 3.32 26.75 11.76
CA ASN A 304 3.20 26.44 10.33
C ASN A 304 4.00 25.18 10.00
N ASN A 305 3.40 24.29 9.22
CA ASN A 305 4.00 23.02 8.84
C ASN A 305 4.03 22.92 7.31
N PRO A 306 5.20 22.76 6.66
CA PRO A 306 6.54 22.66 7.25
C PRO A 306 7.16 24.00 7.71
N GLU A 307 8.09 23.90 8.66
CA GLU A 307 8.99 24.99 9.07
C GLU A 307 10.23 24.95 8.18
N ILE A 308 10.49 26.05 7.45
CA ILE A 308 11.59 26.15 6.49
C ILE A 308 12.60 27.15 7.05
N ASP A 309 13.81 26.67 7.34
CA ASP A 309 14.94 27.54 7.63
C ASP A 309 15.70 27.85 6.32
N GLU A 310 15.52 29.06 5.79
CA GLU A 310 16.14 29.51 4.53
C GLU A 310 17.67 29.61 4.62
N GLN A 311 18.26 29.74 5.82
CA GLN A 311 19.71 29.86 5.97
C GLN A 311 20.41 28.51 5.85
N THR A 312 19.80 27.46 6.41
CA THR A 312 20.37 26.10 6.45
C THR A 312 19.78 25.18 5.38
N SER A 313 18.75 25.64 4.64
CA SER A 313 17.95 24.80 3.71
C SER A 313 17.38 23.55 4.41
N MET A 314 17.10 23.68 5.71
CA MET A 314 16.57 22.63 6.57
C MET A 314 15.05 22.75 6.57
N ILE A 315 14.38 21.65 6.22
CA ILE A 315 12.92 21.56 6.20
C ILE A 315 12.50 20.63 7.33
N THR A 316 11.71 21.14 8.26
CA THR A 316 11.19 20.39 9.40
C THR A 316 9.70 20.17 9.24
N TRP A 317 9.27 18.92 9.21
CA TRP A 317 7.87 18.51 9.29
C TRP A 317 7.52 18.03 10.69
N ARG A 318 6.29 18.31 11.07
CA ARG A 318 5.64 17.80 12.29
C ARG A 318 4.43 16.93 11.92
N PRO A 319 3.89 16.12 12.84
CA PRO A 319 2.62 15.45 12.62
C PRO A 319 1.49 16.46 12.33
N HIS A 320 0.44 16.01 11.66
CA HIS A 320 -0.70 16.85 11.28
C HIS A 320 -1.52 17.26 12.51
N TRP A 321 -2.00 18.50 12.53
CA TRP A 321 -2.72 19.10 13.67
C TRP A 321 -3.93 18.30 14.15
N LEU A 322 -4.61 17.59 13.24
CA LEU A 322 -5.73 16.69 13.58
C LEU A 322 -5.35 15.61 14.60
N PHE A 323 -4.10 15.15 14.61
CA PHE A 323 -3.64 14.14 15.55
C PHE A 323 -3.48 14.69 16.96
N LEU A 324 -3.11 15.96 17.12
CA LEU A 324 -3.17 16.64 18.40
C LEU A 324 -4.61 16.69 18.94
N PHE A 325 -5.58 17.05 18.09
CA PHE A 325 -7.00 17.03 18.49
C PHE A 325 -7.47 15.62 18.85
N LYS A 326 -7.09 14.61 18.06
CA LYS A 326 -7.42 13.21 18.31
C LYS A 326 -6.87 12.73 19.66
N GLY A 327 -5.62 13.09 19.98
CA GLY A 327 -5.01 12.80 21.27
C GLY A 327 -5.75 13.46 22.43
N LEU A 328 -6.14 14.72 22.27
CA LEU A 328 -6.89 15.49 23.27
C LEU A 328 -8.31 14.96 23.53
N ILE A 329 -8.91 14.16 22.64
CA ILE A 329 -10.23 13.55 22.87
C ILE A 329 -10.26 12.78 24.19
N GLY A 330 -9.20 12.03 24.52
CA GLY A 330 -9.12 11.24 25.76
C GLY A 330 -9.29 12.10 27.02
N PRO A 331 -8.43 13.13 27.22
CA PRO A 331 -8.59 14.11 28.30
C PRO A 331 -9.97 14.76 28.34
N PHE A 332 -10.54 15.17 27.20
CA PHE A 332 -11.88 15.78 27.18
C PHE A 332 -13.00 14.78 27.54
N VAL A 333 -12.88 13.52 27.14
CA VAL A 333 -13.80 12.44 27.56
C VAL A 333 -13.69 12.19 29.07
N TRP A 334 -12.48 12.20 29.62
CA TRP A 334 -12.27 12.13 31.07
C TRP A 334 -12.93 13.29 31.81
N LEU A 335 -12.80 14.52 31.30
CA LEU A 335 -13.41 15.70 31.90
C LEU A 335 -14.95 15.66 31.83
N THR A 336 -15.51 15.24 30.70
CA THR A 336 -16.97 15.14 30.52
C THR A 336 -17.58 14.01 31.35
N LEU A 337 -17.00 12.82 31.35
CA LEU A 337 -17.47 11.70 32.18
C LEU A 337 -17.21 11.95 33.67
N GLY A 338 -16.05 12.50 34.02
CA GLY A 338 -15.70 12.85 35.40
C GLY A 338 -16.62 13.91 35.98
N SER A 339 -16.97 14.94 35.21
CA SER A 339 -17.93 15.96 35.66
C SER A 339 -19.34 15.39 35.81
N LEU A 340 -19.79 14.54 34.88
CA LEU A 340 -21.09 13.85 35.00
C LEU A 340 -21.13 12.95 36.24
N ALA A 341 -20.08 12.17 36.49
CA ALA A 341 -19.94 11.32 37.67
C ALA A 341 -19.94 12.14 38.97
N LEU A 342 -19.24 13.28 39.00
CA LEU A 342 -19.23 14.20 40.14
C LEU A 342 -20.62 14.80 40.40
N VAL A 343 -21.36 15.20 39.37
CA VAL A 343 -22.72 15.74 39.51
C VAL A 343 -23.68 14.68 40.05
N ILE A 344 -23.63 13.46 39.51
CA ILE A 344 -24.49 12.35 39.96
C ILE A 344 -24.12 11.94 41.40
N GLY A 345 -22.83 11.83 41.70
CA GLY A 345 -22.35 11.50 43.04
C GLY A 345 -22.72 12.57 44.08
N ALA A 346 -22.62 13.84 43.72
CA ALA A 346 -23.03 14.95 44.57
C ALA A 346 -24.54 14.92 44.87
N ALA A 347 -25.36 14.59 43.87
CA ALA A 347 -26.82 14.51 44.01
C ALA A 347 -27.28 13.30 44.85
N LEU A 348 -26.62 12.14 44.71
CA LEU A 348 -27.02 10.89 45.38
C LEU A 348 -26.48 10.77 46.81
N LEU A 349 -25.21 11.11 47.01
CA LEU A 349 -24.50 10.83 48.27
C LEU A 349 -24.48 12.03 49.21
N LEU A 350 -24.93 13.20 48.75
CA LEU A 350 -24.88 14.48 49.48
C LEU A 350 -23.54 14.70 50.22
N PRO A 351 -22.38 14.50 49.55
CA PRO A 351 -21.08 14.61 50.18
C PRO A 351 -20.79 16.05 50.60
N SER A 352 -19.85 16.23 51.55
CA SER A 352 -19.46 17.57 51.99
C SER A 352 -18.91 18.41 50.81
N PRO A 353 -19.13 19.74 50.78
CA PRO A 353 -18.63 20.61 49.71
C PRO A 353 -17.10 20.52 49.52
N LEU A 354 -16.37 20.23 50.59
CA LEU A 354 -14.92 20.04 50.57
C LEU A 354 -14.51 18.80 49.75
N LEU A 355 -15.26 17.69 49.86
CA LEU A 355 -15.01 16.48 49.05
C LEU A 355 -15.30 16.72 47.56
N ILE A 356 -16.36 17.45 47.24
CA ILE A 356 -16.68 17.84 45.85
C ILE A 356 -15.56 18.73 45.28
N GLY A 357 -15.07 19.70 46.07
CA GLY A 357 -13.95 20.56 45.71
C GLY A 357 -12.67 19.77 45.43
N LEU A 358 -12.30 18.85 46.32
CA LEU A 358 -11.14 17.95 46.13
C LEU A 358 -11.30 17.04 44.91
N GLY A 359 -12.48 16.48 44.70
CA GLY A 359 -12.77 15.64 43.52
C GLY A 359 -12.66 16.43 42.21
N THR A 360 -13.17 17.67 42.19
CA THR A 360 -13.08 18.57 41.04
C THR A 360 -11.62 18.96 40.78
N LEU A 361 -10.87 19.32 41.83
CA LEU A 361 -9.45 19.66 41.71
C LEU A 361 -8.62 18.48 41.17
N PHE A 362 -8.84 17.28 41.70
CA PHE A 362 -8.18 16.07 41.22
C PHE A 362 -8.50 15.78 39.75
N MET A 363 -9.78 15.87 39.36
CA MET A 363 -10.21 15.69 37.97
C MET A 363 -9.52 16.69 37.03
N LEU A 364 -9.49 17.98 37.40
CA LEU A 364 -8.84 19.02 36.62
C LEU A 364 -7.32 18.81 36.55
N LEU A 365 -6.68 18.40 37.64
CA LEU A 365 -5.26 18.10 37.68
C LEU A 365 -4.92 16.97 36.70
N VAL A 366 -5.67 15.85 36.75
CA VAL A 366 -5.49 14.73 35.81
C VAL A 366 -5.71 15.19 34.36
N PHE A 367 -6.73 16.00 34.10
CA PHE A 367 -6.98 16.57 32.78
C PHE A 367 -5.79 17.39 32.27
N PHE A 368 -5.26 18.32 33.07
CA PHE A 368 -4.15 19.18 32.65
C PHE A 368 -2.85 18.39 32.47
N LEU A 369 -2.53 17.46 33.38
CA LEU A 369 -1.33 16.63 33.23
C LEU A 369 -1.39 15.76 31.97
N TRP A 370 -2.54 15.14 31.70
CA TRP A 370 -2.71 14.30 30.53
C TRP A 370 -2.74 15.12 29.23
N ALA A 371 -3.45 16.25 29.20
CA ALA A 371 -3.46 17.13 28.05
C ALA A 371 -2.06 17.71 27.75
N ALA A 372 -1.29 18.06 28.80
CA ALA A 372 0.10 18.50 28.66
C ALA A 372 1.02 17.38 28.13
N TRP A 373 0.81 16.14 28.59
CA TRP A 373 1.53 14.97 28.09
C TRP A 373 1.33 14.80 26.59
N GLU A 374 0.07 14.80 26.13
CA GLU A 374 -0.26 14.61 24.71
C GLU A 374 0.26 15.76 23.84
N TRP A 375 0.20 16.98 24.36
CA TRP A 375 0.73 18.15 23.66
C TRP A 375 2.26 18.10 23.51
N GLU A 376 2.96 17.68 24.56
CA GLU A 376 4.41 17.55 24.55
C GLU A 376 4.87 16.40 23.63
N ASP A 377 4.15 15.28 23.62
CA ASP A 377 4.40 14.15 22.70
C ASP A 377 4.29 14.61 21.24
N TYR A 378 3.18 15.29 20.89
CA TYR A 378 2.98 15.85 19.55
C TYR A 378 4.04 16.88 19.14
N ARG A 379 4.55 17.67 20.09
CA ARG A 379 5.55 18.72 19.80
C ARG A 379 6.94 18.15 19.54
N ASN A 380 7.24 16.99 20.12
CA ASN A 380 8.57 16.40 20.14
C ASN A 380 8.88 15.53 18.91
N ASP A 381 7.86 15.03 18.21
CA ASP A 381 8.03 14.30 16.96
C ASP A 381 8.43 15.27 15.83
N LEU A 382 9.67 15.13 15.33
CA LEU A 382 10.25 15.99 14.30
C LEU A 382 10.90 15.19 13.18
N TYR A 383 10.47 15.47 11.95
CA TYR A 383 11.06 14.93 10.73
C TYR A 383 11.83 16.01 10.00
N ILE A 384 13.13 15.85 9.84
CA ILE A 384 14.02 16.90 9.37
C ILE A 384 14.73 16.43 8.09
N LEU A 385 14.59 17.19 7.01
CA LEU A 385 15.36 17.03 5.77
C LEU A 385 16.39 18.14 5.65
N THR A 386 17.64 17.73 5.46
CA THR A 386 18.75 18.63 5.14
C THR A 386 19.33 18.26 3.76
N PRO A 387 20.17 19.11 3.14
CA PRO A 387 20.77 18.82 1.84
C PRO A 387 21.58 17.53 1.75
N GLU A 388 22.09 17.03 2.89
CA GLU A 388 22.99 15.86 2.92
C GLU A 388 22.40 14.66 3.68
N LYS A 389 21.43 14.89 4.57
CA LYS A 389 20.90 13.85 5.46
C LYS A 389 19.43 14.03 5.82
N LEU A 390 18.80 12.90 6.09
CA LEU A 390 17.48 12.74 6.66
C LEU A 390 17.62 12.45 8.15
N ILE A 391 16.87 13.15 8.99
CA ILE A 391 16.92 13.00 10.44
C ILE A 391 15.49 12.81 10.96
N ASP A 392 15.34 11.83 11.84
CA ASP A 392 14.10 11.48 12.48
C ASP A 392 14.31 11.50 14.00
N ILE A 393 13.50 12.32 14.69
CA ILE A 393 13.59 12.53 16.13
C ILE A 393 12.25 12.14 16.72
N GLU A 394 12.23 11.03 17.44
CA GLU A 394 11.10 10.56 18.23
C GLU A 394 11.46 10.75 19.71
N LYS A 395 10.63 11.49 20.45
CA LYS A 395 10.88 11.75 21.87
C LYS A 395 9.61 11.78 22.68
N LYS A 396 9.51 10.84 23.63
CA LYS A 396 8.39 10.80 24.58
C LYS A 396 8.55 11.87 25.66
N PRO A 397 7.44 12.40 26.23
CA PRO A 397 7.48 13.32 27.36
C PRO A 397 8.28 12.72 28.52
N PHE A 398 9.35 13.40 28.95
CA PHE A 398 10.29 12.96 29.99
C PHE A 398 11.01 11.62 29.73
N GLY A 399 10.96 11.10 28.50
CA GLY A 399 11.62 9.87 28.08
C GLY A 399 12.96 10.09 27.37
N PRO A 400 13.63 9.00 26.96
CA PRO A 400 14.80 9.08 26.09
C PRO A 400 14.43 9.62 24.71
N GLU A 401 15.37 10.31 24.08
CA GLU A 401 15.29 10.77 22.69
C GLU A 401 15.87 9.69 21.78
N ASP A 402 15.08 9.16 20.84
CA ASP A 402 15.57 8.30 19.76
C ASP A 402 15.79 9.17 18.53
N ARG A 403 17.06 9.31 18.15
CA ARG A 403 17.49 10.18 17.05
C ARG A 403 18.19 9.33 15.99
N ARG A 404 17.50 9.15 14.86
CA ARG A 404 18.00 8.37 13.72
C ARG A 404 18.43 9.33 12.62
N GLU A 405 19.63 9.13 12.09
CA GLU A 405 20.14 9.88 10.93
C GLU A 405 20.46 8.92 9.78
N ALA A 406 20.09 9.30 8.56
CA ALA A 406 20.53 8.63 7.34
C ALA A 406 21.05 9.63 6.32
N GLY A 407 22.19 9.32 5.71
CA GLY A 407 22.69 10.09 4.57
C GLY A 407 21.73 10.01 3.39
N LEU A 408 21.54 11.12 2.68
CA LEU A 408 20.62 11.20 1.57
C LEU A 408 21.03 10.27 0.41
N GLY A 409 22.33 10.01 0.24
CA GLY A 409 22.84 9.02 -0.70
C GLY A 409 22.50 7.57 -0.35
N ALA A 410 22.14 7.27 0.91
CA ALA A 410 21.70 5.95 1.34
C ALA A 410 20.20 5.74 1.15
N VAL A 411 19.44 6.78 0.76
CA VAL A 411 18.00 6.68 0.49
C VAL A 411 17.78 5.89 -0.79
N ASN A 412 17.09 4.76 -0.67
CA ASN A 412 16.81 3.86 -1.78
C ASN A 412 15.42 4.11 -2.38
N ASN A 413 14.36 3.82 -1.62
CA ASN A 413 12.98 4.00 -2.09
C ASN A 413 12.24 4.98 -1.17
N ILE A 414 11.39 5.80 -1.78
CA ILE A 414 10.54 6.77 -1.08
C ILE A 414 9.12 6.46 -1.53
N SER A 415 8.25 6.11 -0.58
CA SER A 415 6.85 5.82 -0.84
C SER A 415 5.97 6.62 0.09
N SER A 416 4.96 7.29 -0.45
CA SER A 416 3.88 7.87 0.35
C SER A 416 2.77 6.83 0.52
N GLN A 417 2.21 6.77 1.72
CA GLN A 417 1.05 5.97 2.08
C GLN A 417 -0.04 6.91 2.55
N THR A 418 -1.08 7.06 1.74
CA THR A 418 -2.26 7.86 2.12
C THR A 418 -3.49 7.00 1.99
N SER A 419 -4.44 7.19 2.91
CA SER A 419 -5.82 6.70 2.85
C SER A 419 -6.73 7.73 2.19
N TYR A 420 -7.88 7.38 1.62
CA TYR A 420 -8.78 8.43 1.08
C TYR A 420 -9.28 9.44 2.14
N ILE A 421 -9.50 9.04 3.41
CA ILE A 421 -9.77 10.02 4.48
C ILE A 421 -8.53 10.90 4.70
N SER A 422 -7.35 10.30 4.70
CA SER A 422 -6.08 11.02 4.83
C SER A 422 -5.86 11.98 3.66
N ASN A 423 -6.23 11.60 2.43
CA ASN A 423 -6.16 12.44 1.23
C ASN A 423 -7.14 13.61 1.31
N LEU A 424 -8.38 13.36 1.74
CA LEU A 424 -9.40 14.40 1.94
C LEU A 424 -8.99 15.41 3.03
N LEU A 425 -8.39 14.91 4.12
CA LEU A 425 -7.93 15.73 5.25
C LEU A 425 -6.50 16.26 5.05
N GLY A 426 -5.81 15.86 3.97
CA GLY A 426 -4.48 16.33 3.59
C GLY A 426 -3.32 15.79 4.44
N TYR A 427 -3.41 14.60 5.02
CA TYR A 427 -2.31 13.93 5.74
C TYR A 427 -1.95 12.55 5.17
N GLY A 428 -0.83 11.97 5.60
CA GLY A 428 -0.46 10.58 5.32
C GLY A 428 0.94 10.26 5.82
N ASP A 429 1.41 9.05 5.56
CA ASP A 429 2.70 8.56 6.04
C ASP A 429 3.70 8.54 4.86
N VAL A 430 4.98 8.80 5.13
CA VAL A 430 6.05 8.67 4.13
C VAL A 430 7.06 7.66 4.64
N VAL A 431 7.23 6.57 3.91
CA VAL A 431 8.20 5.51 4.22
C VAL A 431 9.40 5.68 3.30
N VAL A 432 10.55 5.94 3.91
CA VAL A 432 11.85 6.07 3.25
C VAL A 432 12.70 4.85 3.63
N THR A 433 12.95 3.97 2.66
CA THR A 433 13.84 2.83 2.88
C THR A 433 15.28 3.25 2.62
N THR A 434 16.17 2.93 3.55
CA THR A 434 17.60 3.20 3.41
C THR A 434 18.35 1.89 3.18
N ALA A 435 19.43 1.97 2.40
CA ALA A 435 20.32 0.84 2.16
C ALA A 435 21.24 0.53 3.36
N GLY A 436 21.25 1.39 4.38
CA GLY A 436 22.02 1.20 5.60
C GLY A 436 21.32 0.30 6.62
N GLY A 437 22.08 -0.27 7.55
CA GLY A 437 21.55 -1.14 8.62
C GLY A 437 20.60 -0.46 9.63
N GLY A 438 20.31 0.84 9.46
CA GLY A 438 19.46 1.64 10.34
C GLY A 438 17.94 1.46 10.14
N GLY A 439 17.52 0.63 9.18
CA GLY A 439 16.10 0.35 8.92
C GLY A 439 15.40 1.37 8.01
N ALA A 440 14.07 1.25 7.92
CA ALA A 440 13.23 2.17 7.17
C ALA A 440 12.78 3.33 8.08
N PHE A 441 12.93 4.56 7.59
CA PHE A 441 12.41 5.76 8.25
C PHE A 441 10.94 5.89 7.89
N THR A 442 10.08 5.95 8.90
CA THR A 442 8.64 6.09 8.69
C THR A 442 8.22 7.42 9.28
N PHE A 443 7.93 8.37 8.41
CA PHE A 443 7.39 9.64 8.81
C PHE A 443 5.89 9.55 8.87
N GLU A 444 5.36 9.44 10.08
CA GLU A 444 3.94 9.24 10.28
C GLU A 444 3.19 10.56 10.23
N ARG A 445 1.97 10.52 9.70
CA ARG A 445 0.94 11.54 9.89
C ARG A 445 1.35 12.93 9.38
N ILE A 446 2.22 13.01 8.38
CA ILE A 446 2.70 14.25 7.79
C ILE A 446 1.58 14.94 7.00
N PRO A 447 1.42 16.28 7.07
CA PRO A 447 0.66 17.02 6.08
C PRO A 447 1.25 16.88 4.67
N ARG A 448 0.37 16.67 3.68
CA ARG A 448 0.72 16.63 2.25
C ARG A 448 1.91 15.70 1.96
N PRO A 449 1.76 14.37 2.16
CA PRO A 449 2.87 13.43 1.99
C PRO A 449 3.47 13.46 0.57
N ARG A 450 2.67 13.80 -0.45
CA ARG A 450 3.12 13.93 -1.84
C ARG A 450 4.19 15.02 -2.01
N ASP A 451 3.98 16.20 -1.40
CA ASP A 451 4.93 17.31 -1.44
C ASP A 451 6.27 16.92 -0.78
N VAL A 452 6.20 16.12 0.29
CA VAL A 452 7.39 15.62 1.00
C VAL A 452 8.17 14.64 0.14
N VAL A 453 7.50 13.68 -0.50
CA VAL A 453 8.14 12.75 -1.44
C VAL A 453 8.82 13.50 -2.58
N ALA A 454 8.15 14.49 -3.16
CA ALA A 454 8.72 15.32 -4.22
C ALA A 454 9.99 16.06 -3.74
N LYS A 455 9.96 16.66 -2.55
CA LYS A 455 11.12 17.37 -1.99
C LYS A 455 12.30 16.47 -1.63
N ILE A 456 12.05 15.33 -0.98
CA ILE A 456 13.12 14.36 -0.68
C ILE A 456 13.75 13.87 -1.99
N THR A 457 12.93 13.63 -3.00
CA THR A 457 13.36 13.21 -4.34
C THR A 457 14.22 14.29 -5.02
N GLU A 458 13.77 15.54 -5.00
CA GLU A 458 14.52 16.69 -5.52
C GLU A 458 15.90 16.81 -4.85
N TYR A 459 15.94 16.72 -3.52
CA TYR A 459 17.17 16.77 -2.74
C TYR A 459 18.09 15.59 -3.11
N ASN A 460 17.57 14.38 -3.25
CA ASN A 460 18.34 13.19 -3.61
C ASN A 460 18.98 13.34 -5.00
N VAL A 461 18.22 13.80 -5.99
CA VAL A 461 18.73 14.08 -7.35
C VAL A 461 19.84 15.13 -7.31
N ARG A 462 19.67 16.21 -6.52
CA ARG A 462 20.71 17.24 -6.35
C ARG A 462 21.97 16.68 -5.69
N PHE A 463 21.82 15.87 -4.64
CA PHE A 463 22.94 15.22 -3.96
C PHE A 463 23.73 14.33 -4.91
N LYS A 464 23.05 13.49 -5.71
CA LYS A 464 23.69 12.66 -6.74
C LYS A 464 24.42 13.50 -7.80
N ARG A 465 23.83 14.61 -8.26
CA ARG A 465 24.49 15.52 -9.21
C ARG A 465 25.74 16.15 -8.61
N ALA A 466 25.68 16.57 -7.34
CA ALA A 466 26.84 17.13 -6.64
C ALA A 466 27.96 16.10 -6.49
N ASP A 467 27.62 14.86 -6.14
CA ASP A 467 28.58 13.75 -6.01
C ASP A 467 29.21 13.37 -7.37
N LYS A 468 28.41 13.33 -8.44
CA LYS A 468 28.89 13.14 -9.81
C LYS A 468 29.85 14.26 -10.24
N ASN A 469 29.55 15.51 -9.88
CA ASN A 469 30.45 16.63 -10.19
C ASN A 469 31.76 16.55 -9.41
N ARG A 470 31.73 16.11 -8.14
CA ARG A 470 32.95 15.87 -7.34
C ARG A 470 33.82 14.78 -7.96
N SER A 471 33.24 13.62 -8.26
CA SER A 471 33.98 12.51 -8.90
C SER A 471 34.52 12.88 -10.28
N LEU A 472 33.80 13.68 -11.06
CA LEU A 472 34.30 14.22 -12.33
C LEU A 472 35.50 15.15 -12.11
N ASN A 473 35.44 16.06 -11.14
CA ASN A 473 36.57 16.93 -10.81
C ASN A 473 37.81 16.13 -10.40
N ASP A 474 37.63 15.09 -9.61
CA ASP A 474 38.72 14.20 -9.18
C ASP A 474 39.33 13.47 -10.37
N MET A 475 38.48 12.97 -11.30
CA MET A 475 38.94 12.34 -12.54
C MET A 475 39.70 13.32 -13.44
N LEU A 476 39.21 14.55 -13.62
CA LEU A 476 39.90 15.59 -14.38
C LEU A 476 41.24 15.97 -13.73
N GLY A 477 41.30 16.03 -12.40
CA GLY A 477 42.54 16.24 -11.66
C GLY A 477 43.55 15.12 -11.94
N LEU A 478 43.11 13.86 -11.89
CA LEU A 478 43.95 12.71 -12.23
C LEU A 478 44.43 12.75 -13.68
N LEU A 479 43.56 13.09 -14.64
CA LEU A 479 43.92 13.22 -16.04
C LEU A 479 44.94 14.36 -16.27
N ARG A 480 44.82 15.48 -15.56
CA ARG A 480 45.82 16.56 -15.58
C ARG A 480 47.17 16.06 -15.08
N HIS A 481 47.21 15.42 -13.90
CA HIS A 481 48.45 14.86 -13.37
C HIS A 481 49.07 13.79 -14.27
N TYR A 482 48.25 12.96 -14.90
CA TYR A 482 48.70 11.97 -15.87
C TYR A 482 49.30 12.63 -17.12
N HIS A 483 48.63 13.64 -17.67
CA HIS A 483 49.12 14.42 -18.81
C HIS A 483 50.44 15.13 -18.50
N ASP A 484 50.54 15.77 -17.33
CA ASP A 484 51.76 16.45 -16.87
C ASP A 484 52.92 15.45 -16.74
N ALA A 485 52.67 14.25 -16.20
CA ALA A 485 53.68 13.19 -16.08
C ALA A 485 54.17 12.67 -17.45
N GLN A 486 53.28 12.59 -18.45
CA GLN A 486 53.66 12.22 -19.82
C GLN A 486 54.54 13.29 -20.48
N LEU A 487 54.26 14.57 -20.21
CA LEU A 487 55.07 15.69 -20.68
C LEU A 487 56.44 15.76 -19.99
N GLU A 488 56.55 15.35 -18.73
CA GLU A 488 57.85 15.25 -18.02
C GLU A 488 58.74 14.14 -18.56
N ARG A 489 58.16 13.07 -19.10
CA ARG A 489 58.89 11.92 -19.64
C ARG A 489 59.16 11.99 -21.15
N ASP A 490 58.83 13.11 -21.80
CA ASP A 490 58.91 13.29 -23.27
C ASP A 490 58.16 12.19 -24.06
N GLU A 491 57.14 11.57 -23.46
CA GLU A 491 56.31 10.58 -24.16
C GLU A 491 55.36 11.25 -25.18
N ILE A 492 55.15 12.57 -25.04
CA ILE A 492 54.33 13.40 -25.92
C ILE A 492 55.09 14.69 -26.22
N ASN A 493 55.21 15.06 -27.49
CA ASN A 493 55.81 16.34 -27.88
C ASN A 493 54.97 17.50 -27.31
N ARG A 494 55.63 18.43 -26.62
CA ARG A 494 55.02 19.70 -26.24
C ARG A 494 54.51 20.40 -27.52
N PRO A 495 53.28 20.90 -27.55
CA PRO A 495 52.83 21.73 -28.65
C PRO A 495 53.76 22.96 -28.69
N THR A 496 54.56 23.07 -29.76
CA THR A 496 55.33 24.28 -30.05
C THR A 496 54.32 25.39 -30.33
N LEU A 497 54.25 26.37 -29.44
CA LEU A 497 53.42 27.57 -29.57
C LEU A 497 53.74 28.35 -30.85
#